data_AF-A0A5C6ZUV4-F1
#
_entry.id   AF-A0A5C6ZUV4-F1
#
_cell.length_a   1.000
_cell.length_b   1.000
_cell.length_c   1.000
_cell.angle_alpha   90.00
_cell.angle_beta   90.00
_cell.angle_gamma   90.00
#
_symmetry.space_group_name_H-M   'P 1'
#
loop_
_entity.id
_entity.type
_entity.pdbx_description
1 polymer ?
#
loop_
_entity_poly.entity_id
_entity_poly.type
_entity_poly.pdbx_seq_one_letter_code
_entity_poly.pdbx_strand_id
1 'polypeptide(L)'
;MKYEIEFFKGLSQIEGLEKLLGISMIKYALISSVLKGVDPSTFKLENHMDHCLTLANEKYLLFIILDSNDFIITEINQAISLIDHYIPVVVKLEKDFETLGFKKEINLSIQKICETAIRKGVSNKNLFLIFLRVLFDNDPY
;
A
#
# COMPACT_ATOMS: atom_id res chain seq x y z
N MET A 1 -6.20 18.60 -12.36
CA MET A 1 -4.96 18.13 -13.04
C MET A 1 -3.70 18.92 -12.71
N LYS A 2 -3.58 20.25 -12.97
CA LYS A 2 -2.28 20.95 -12.79
C LYS A 2 -1.70 20.85 -11.36
N TYR A 3 -2.54 21.02 -10.33
CA TYR A 3 -2.14 20.87 -8.92
C TYR A 3 -1.90 19.42 -8.48
N GLU A 4 -2.57 18.45 -9.11
CA GLU A 4 -2.43 17.01 -8.82
C GLU A 4 -1.07 16.48 -9.28
N ILE A 5 -0.62 16.91 -10.46
CA ILE A 5 0.68 16.56 -11.05
C ILE A 5 1.83 17.27 -10.32
N GLU A 6 1.60 18.50 -9.82
CA GLU A 6 2.59 19.21 -9.03
C GLU A 6 2.86 18.57 -7.66
N PHE A 7 1.84 17.95 -7.03
CA PHE A 7 1.99 17.29 -5.74
C PHE A 7 3.01 16.15 -5.77
N PHE A 8 3.08 15.40 -6.88
CA PHE A 8 4.03 14.29 -7.07
C PHE A 8 5.29 14.68 -7.83
N LYS A 9 5.47 15.96 -8.17
CA LYS A 9 6.59 16.37 -9.01
C LYS A 9 7.93 16.06 -8.34
N GLY A 10 8.72 15.22 -8.99
CA GLY A 10 10.04 14.81 -8.52
C GLY A 10 10.03 13.62 -7.55
N LEU A 11 8.87 12.99 -7.32
CA LEU A 11 8.75 11.77 -6.51
C LEU A 11 8.63 10.54 -7.40
N SER A 12 9.23 9.44 -6.96
CA SER A 12 8.91 8.10 -7.42
C SER A 12 7.51 7.68 -6.98
N GLN A 13 6.99 6.61 -7.58
CA GLN A 13 5.67 6.07 -7.22
C GLN A 13 5.63 5.58 -5.76
N ILE A 14 6.73 5.01 -5.25
CA ILE A 14 6.89 4.59 -3.86
C ILE A 14 6.81 5.79 -2.92
N GLU A 15 7.61 6.85 -3.16
CA GLU A 15 7.61 8.06 -2.33
C GLU A 15 6.24 8.77 -2.37
N GLY A 16 5.60 8.79 -3.55
CA GLY A 16 4.25 9.31 -3.71
C GLY A 16 3.24 8.53 -2.86
N LEU A 17 3.33 7.20 -2.86
CA LEU A 17 2.45 6.34 -2.08
C LEU A 17 2.72 6.51 -0.58
N GLU A 18 3.99 6.60 -0.17
CA GLU A 18 4.38 6.86 1.22
C GLU A 18 3.69 8.13 1.76
N LYS A 19 3.79 9.24 1.02
CA LYS A 19 3.15 10.51 1.41
C LYS A 19 1.63 10.35 1.52
N LEU A 20 1.00 9.63 0.61
CA LEU A 20 -0.44 9.36 0.69
C LEU A 20 -0.81 8.48 1.88
N LEU A 21 0.00 7.46 2.21
CA LEU A 21 -0.20 6.60 3.38
C LEU A 21 0.12 7.33 4.70
N GLY A 22 0.81 8.46 4.66
CA GLY A 22 0.86 9.40 5.77
C GLY A 22 -0.51 10.01 6.12
N ILE A 23 -1.45 10.04 5.17
CA ILE A 23 -2.82 10.51 5.39
C ILE A 23 -3.65 9.38 5.97
N SER A 24 -4.13 9.58 7.21
CA SER A 24 -4.80 8.55 8.01
C SER A 24 -5.92 7.82 7.26
N MET A 25 -6.78 8.53 6.53
CA MET A 25 -7.88 7.89 5.82
C MET A 25 -7.44 6.97 4.68
N ILE A 26 -6.34 7.30 3.97
CA ILE A 26 -5.80 6.46 2.89
C ILE A 26 -5.18 5.20 3.48
N LYS A 27 -4.35 5.38 4.52
CA LYS A 27 -3.78 4.26 5.29
C LYS A 27 -4.86 3.33 5.83
N TYR A 28 -5.92 3.91 6.41
CA TYR A 28 -7.02 3.14 6.99
C TYR A 28 -7.79 2.36 5.93
N ALA A 29 -8.00 2.96 4.77
CA ALA A 29 -8.65 2.31 3.64
C ALA A 29 -7.79 1.17 3.07
N LEU A 30 -6.48 1.35 2.96
CA LEU A 30 -5.55 0.31 2.52
C LEU A 30 -5.58 -0.87 3.50
N ILE A 31 -5.31 -0.63 4.79
CA ILE A 31 -5.28 -1.69 5.80
C ILE A 31 -6.62 -2.41 5.89
N SER A 32 -7.75 -1.68 5.85
CA SER A 32 -9.08 -2.29 5.90
C SER A 32 -9.42 -3.10 4.65
N SER A 33 -8.76 -2.82 3.52
CA SER A 33 -8.90 -3.63 2.30
C SER A 33 -8.11 -4.94 2.36
N VAL A 34 -7.05 -4.98 3.17
CA VAL A 34 -6.13 -6.12 3.32
C VAL A 34 -6.52 -7.00 4.51
N LEU A 35 -6.85 -6.40 5.66
CA LEU A 35 -7.13 -7.06 6.93
C LEU A 35 -8.51 -6.65 7.47
N LYS A 36 -9.37 -7.65 7.69
CA LYS A 36 -10.70 -7.44 8.31
C LYS A 36 -10.58 -7.47 9.84
N GLY A 37 -11.31 -6.57 10.50
CA GLY A 37 -11.43 -6.56 11.97
C GLY A 37 -10.18 -6.14 12.74
N VAL A 38 -9.19 -5.56 12.06
CA VAL A 38 -7.99 -4.99 12.70
C VAL A 38 -8.11 -3.47 12.71
N ASP A 39 -7.72 -2.84 13.82
CA ASP A 39 -7.68 -1.39 13.92
C ASP A 39 -6.48 -0.81 13.12
N PRO A 40 -6.73 -0.07 12.03
CA PRO A 40 -5.67 0.53 11.23
C PRO A 40 -4.82 1.58 11.96
N SER A 41 -5.32 2.13 13.08
CA SER A 41 -4.58 3.13 13.87
C SER A 41 -3.28 2.57 14.46
N THR A 42 -3.25 1.26 14.71
CA THR A 42 -2.13 0.54 15.31
C THR A 42 -0.95 0.33 14.37
N PHE A 43 -1.12 0.57 13.07
CA PHE A 43 -0.08 0.37 12.07
C PHE A 43 0.82 1.58 11.90
N LYS A 44 2.13 1.32 11.96
CA LYS A 44 3.19 2.25 11.61
C LYS A 44 3.62 1.99 10.18
N LEU A 45 3.81 3.08 9.42
CA LEU A 45 4.37 3.05 8.08
C LEU A 45 5.88 3.22 8.19
N GLU A 46 6.64 2.34 7.55
CA GLU A 46 8.10 2.43 7.46
C GLU A 46 8.49 2.36 5.99
N ASN A 47 9.40 3.25 5.58
CA ASN A 47 10.01 3.24 4.25
C ASN A 47 11.47 2.80 4.38
N HIS A 48 11.80 1.67 3.78
CA HIS A 48 13.15 1.11 3.78
C HIS A 48 13.89 1.56 2.53
N MET A 49 14.55 2.72 2.62
CA MET A 49 15.43 3.28 1.58
C MET A 49 14.73 3.48 0.21
N ASP A 50 13.46 3.87 0.20
CA ASP A 50 12.67 4.11 -1.02
C ASP A 50 12.47 2.89 -1.93
N HIS A 51 12.81 1.69 -1.43
CA HIS A 51 12.68 0.43 -2.16
C HIS A 51 11.51 -0.42 -1.69
N CYS A 52 11.12 -0.30 -0.41
CA CYS A 52 10.04 -1.10 0.16
C CYS A 52 9.26 -0.32 1.20
N LEU A 53 7.93 -0.30 1.05
CA LEU A 53 7.02 0.23 2.07
C LEU A 53 6.46 -0.91 2.90
N THR A 54 6.58 -0.77 4.21
CA THR A 54 5.98 -1.72 5.16
C THR A 54 4.97 -1.03 6.07
N LEU A 55 3.93 -1.77 6.43
CA LEU A 55 2.98 -1.39 7.48
C LEU A 55 3.01 -2.45 8.58
N ALA A 56 3.47 -2.07 9.77
CA ALA A 56 3.63 -3.01 10.89
C ALA A 56 2.78 -2.61 12.11
N ASN A 57 2.20 -3.60 12.78
CA ASN A 57 1.68 -3.46 14.14
C ASN A 57 2.17 -4.65 14.98
N GLU A 58 1.69 -4.80 16.22
CA GLU A 58 2.13 -5.87 17.14
C GLU A 58 1.95 -7.31 16.61
N LYS A 59 1.11 -7.52 15.58
CA LYS A 59 0.76 -8.85 15.07
C LYS A 59 1.07 -9.05 13.60
N TYR A 60 1.00 -8.01 12.78
CA TYR A 60 1.09 -8.11 11.32
C TYR A 60 2.21 -7.24 10.79
N LEU A 61 2.86 -7.74 9.74
CA LEU A 61 3.80 -6.99 8.92
C LEU A 61 3.32 -7.08 7.46
N LEU A 62 2.92 -5.96 6.88
CA LEU A 62 2.49 -5.88 5.48
C LEU A 62 3.66 -5.37 4.65
N PHE A 63 4.06 -6.13 3.65
CA PHE A 63 4.97 -5.68 2.60
C PHE A 63 4.14 -5.16 1.42
N ILE A 64 4.31 -3.90 1.04
CA ILE A 64 3.64 -3.32 -0.12
C ILE A 64 4.60 -3.37 -1.29
N ILE A 65 4.26 -4.15 -2.32
CA ILE A 65 5.07 -4.31 -3.52
C ILE A 65 4.39 -3.60 -4.69
N LEU A 66 5.13 -2.69 -5.35
CA LEU A 66 4.65 -1.91 -6.49
C LEU A 66 5.23 -2.38 -7.83
N ASP A 67 6.31 -3.15 -7.81
CA ASP A 67 7.05 -3.61 -8.99
C ASP A 67 7.47 -5.07 -8.86
N SER A 68 7.61 -5.75 -10.00
CA SER A 68 8.04 -7.15 -10.07
C SER A 68 9.56 -7.28 -10.04
N ASN A 69 10.22 -6.54 -9.16
CA ASN A 69 11.67 -6.57 -9.06
C ASN A 69 12.09 -7.85 -8.31
N ASP A 70 12.64 -8.82 -9.06
CA ASP A 70 13.07 -10.12 -8.54
C ASP A 70 14.03 -9.99 -7.35
N PHE A 71 14.85 -8.93 -7.32
CA PHE A 71 15.76 -8.67 -6.20
C PHE A 71 14.98 -8.39 -4.91
N ILE A 72 14.02 -7.46 -4.96
CA ILE A 72 13.18 -7.08 -3.80
C ILE A 72 12.35 -8.28 -3.34
N ILE A 73 11.75 -9.02 -4.27
CA ILE A 73 10.93 -10.20 -3.96
C ILE A 73 11.80 -11.26 -3.26
N THR A 74 13.03 -11.47 -3.74
CA THR A 74 13.98 -12.42 -3.13
C THR A 74 14.38 -11.99 -1.73
N GLU A 75 14.69 -10.70 -1.51
CA GLU A 75 15.02 -10.18 -0.18
C GLU A 75 13.85 -10.34 0.80
N ILE A 76 12.63 -10.01 0.39
CA ILE A 76 11.44 -10.19 1.24
C ILE A 76 11.23 -11.67 1.57
N ASN A 77 11.40 -12.58 0.61
CA ASN A 77 11.30 -14.02 0.83
C ASN A 77 12.31 -14.54 1.85
N GLN A 78 13.57 -14.10 1.74
CA GLN A 78 14.61 -14.45 2.70
C GLN A 78 14.29 -13.88 4.08
N ALA A 79 13.87 -12.61 4.17
CA ALA A 79 13.52 -11.96 5.41
C ALA A 79 12.34 -12.63 6.11
N ILE A 80 11.27 -12.97 5.38
CA ILE A 80 10.06 -13.60 5.94
C ILE A 80 10.35 -14.92 6.65
N SER A 81 11.33 -15.69 6.18
CA SER A 81 11.73 -16.94 6.84
C SER A 81 12.35 -16.73 8.24
N LEU A 82 12.78 -15.50 8.54
CA LEU A 82 13.41 -15.09 9.79
C LEU A 82 12.46 -14.28 10.70
N ILE A 83 11.20 -14.10 10.30
CA ILE A 83 10.22 -13.29 11.02
C ILE A 83 9.32 -14.19 11.87
N ASP A 84 9.61 -14.19 13.18
CA ASP A 84 8.99 -15.14 14.11
C ASP A 84 7.78 -14.52 14.84
N HIS A 85 7.78 -13.19 14.99
CA HIS A 85 6.85 -12.45 15.84
C HIS A 85 5.67 -11.83 15.09
N TYR A 86 5.76 -11.73 13.77
CA TYR A 86 4.71 -11.14 12.95
C TYR A 86 4.08 -12.19 12.03
N ILE A 87 2.84 -11.93 11.64
CA ILE A 87 2.19 -12.59 10.51
C ILE A 87 2.50 -11.74 9.27
N PRO A 88 3.44 -12.18 8.41
CA PRO A 88 3.77 -11.45 7.19
C PRO A 88 2.63 -11.55 6.17
N VAL A 89 2.35 -10.43 5.50
CA VAL A 89 1.35 -10.31 4.44
C VAL A 89 1.96 -9.56 3.29
N VAL A 90 2.00 -10.17 2.12
CA VAL A 90 2.48 -9.50 0.90
C VAL A 90 1.29 -8.90 0.16
N VAL A 91 1.34 -7.60 -0.07
CA VAL A 91 0.32 -6.82 -0.76
C VAL A 91 0.89 -6.39 -2.11
N LYS A 92 0.41 -7.02 -3.18
CA LYS A 92 0.75 -6.67 -4.57
C LYS A 92 -0.21 -5.57 -5.04
N LEU A 93 0.27 -4.33 -5.09
CA LEU A 93 -0.58 -3.18 -5.40
C LEU A 93 -0.58 -2.89 -6.90
N GLU A 94 -1.74 -2.93 -7.55
CA GLU A 94 -1.89 -2.74 -9.02
C GLU A 94 -1.03 -3.68 -9.87
N LYS A 95 -0.68 -4.83 -9.32
CA LYS A 95 0.16 -5.82 -9.98
C LYS A 95 -0.42 -7.22 -9.82
N ASP A 96 -0.24 -8.01 -10.86
CA ASP A 96 -0.57 -9.41 -10.87
C ASP A 96 0.64 -10.18 -11.39
N PHE A 97 1.54 -10.49 -10.46
CA PHE A 97 2.65 -11.41 -10.70
C PHE A 97 2.66 -12.49 -9.63
N GLU A 98 3.14 -13.66 -10.01
CA GLU A 98 3.33 -14.75 -9.09
C GLU A 98 4.52 -14.44 -8.19
N THR A 99 4.31 -14.62 -6.89
CA THR A 99 5.41 -14.63 -5.92
C THR A 99 5.48 -16.04 -5.35
N LEU A 100 6.64 -16.68 -5.50
CA LEU A 100 6.84 -18.02 -4.95
C LEU A 100 7.27 -17.87 -3.49
N GLY A 101 6.55 -18.53 -2.56
CA GLY A 101 7.00 -18.71 -1.18
C GLY A 101 6.24 -17.93 -0.10
N PHE A 102 5.38 -16.98 -0.45
CA PHE A 102 4.60 -16.27 0.58
C PHE A 102 3.32 -17.00 0.96
N LYS A 103 3.11 -17.21 2.27
CA LYS A 103 1.90 -17.88 2.79
C LYS A 103 0.63 -17.06 2.63
N LYS A 104 0.74 -15.73 2.59
CA LYS A 104 -0.40 -14.83 2.50
C LYS A 104 -0.10 -13.67 1.56
N GLU A 105 -0.73 -13.74 0.40
CA GLU A 105 -0.61 -12.76 -0.67
C GLU A 105 -1.97 -12.15 -0.98
N ILE A 106 -1.98 -10.84 -1.22
CA ILE A 106 -3.18 -10.10 -1.56
C ILE A 106 -2.87 -9.21 -2.75
N ASN A 107 -3.50 -9.49 -3.88
CA ASN A 107 -3.58 -8.54 -4.99
C ASN A 107 -4.57 -7.45 -4.59
N LEU A 108 -4.11 -6.21 -4.54
CA LEU A 108 -4.91 -5.06 -4.15
C LEU A 108 -4.92 -4.04 -5.28
N SER A 109 -6.10 -3.62 -5.71
CA SER A 109 -6.24 -2.47 -6.62
C SER A 109 -6.48 -1.19 -5.84
N ILE A 110 -6.04 -0.07 -6.39
CA ILE A 110 -6.35 1.28 -5.91
C ILE A 110 -7.86 1.49 -5.90
N GLN A 111 -8.57 0.98 -6.91
CA GLN A 111 -10.03 1.02 -6.91
C GLN A 111 -10.60 0.40 -5.64
N LYS A 112 -10.06 -0.74 -5.18
CA LYS A 112 -10.51 -1.38 -3.95
C LYS A 112 -10.26 -0.51 -2.71
N ILE A 113 -9.13 0.17 -2.66
CA ILE A 113 -8.79 1.11 -1.58
C ILE A 113 -9.79 2.26 -1.58
N CYS A 114 -10.04 2.88 -2.73
CA CYS A 114 -11.02 3.96 -2.88
C CYS A 114 -12.43 3.54 -2.48
N GLU A 115 -12.90 2.37 -2.94
CA GLU A 115 -14.21 1.82 -2.55
C GLU A 115 -14.32 1.59 -1.04
N THR A 116 -13.25 1.11 -0.40
CA THR A 116 -13.20 0.93 1.04
C THR A 116 -13.23 2.27 1.78
N ALA A 117 -12.54 3.29 1.29
CA ALA A 117 -12.61 4.64 1.84
C ALA A 117 -14.02 5.23 1.73
N ILE A 118 -14.65 5.09 0.56
CA ILE A 118 -16.00 5.61 0.30
C ILE A 118 -17.03 4.94 1.20
N ARG A 119 -16.97 3.60 1.34
CA ARG A 119 -17.84 2.86 2.28
C ARG A 119 -17.65 3.26 3.75
N LYS A 120 -16.51 3.87 4.08
CA LYS A 120 -16.21 4.41 5.42
C LYS A 120 -16.52 5.91 5.55
N GLY A 121 -17.21 6.50 4.58
CA GLY A 121 -17.71 7.87 4.64
C GLY A 121 -16.80 8.92 4.01
N VAL A 122 -15.73 8.53 3.32
CA VAL A 122 -14.91 9.48 2.54
C VAL A 122 -15.63 9.84 1.25
N SER A 123 -15.73 11.13 0.93
CA SER A 123 -16.32 11.58 -0.34
C SER A 123 -15.57 10.99 -1.54
N ASN A 124 -16.28 10.57 -2.59
CA ASN A 124 -15.66 10.12 -3.85
C ASN A 124 -14.84 11.23 -4.54
N LYS A 125 -15.19 12.50 -4.31
CA LYS A 125 -14.46 13.69 -4.79
C LYS A 125 -13.33 14.12 -3.86
N ASN A 126 -12.96 13.29 -2.90
CA ASN A 126 -11.87 13.60 -1.99
C ASN A 126 -10.54 13.70 -2.75
N LEU A 127 -9.83 14.80 -2.54
CA LEU A 127 -8.59 15.12 -3.25
C LEU A 127 -7.52 14.03 -3.13
N PHE A 128 -7.38 13.40 -1.98
CA PHE A 128 -6.35 12.38 -1.77
C PHE A 128 -6.71 11.03 -2.40
N LEU A 129 -8.00 10.73 -2.58
CA LEU A 129 -8.42 9.58 -3.39
C LEU A 129 -8.14 9.82 -4.87
N ILE A 130 -8.36 11.05 -5.34
CA ILE A 130 -8.00 11.48 -6.70
C ILE A 130 -6.48 11.37 -6.90
N PHE A 131 -5.69 11.89 -5.96
CA PHE A 131 -4.22 11.78 -6.00
C PHE A 131 -3.75 10.32 -6.02
N LEU A 132 -4.37 9.45 -5.22
CA LEU A 132 -4.06 8.02 -5.22
C LEU A 132 -4.35 7.37 -6.57
N ARG A 133 -5.46 7.72 -7.23
CA ARG A 133 -5.78 7.21 -8.58
C ARG A 133 -4.77 7.71 -9.61
N VAL A 134 -4.49 9.02 -9.60
CA VAL A 134 -3.54 9.65 -10.53
C VAL A 134 -2.13 9.07 -10.38
N LEU A 135 -1.68 8.77 -9.15
CA LEU A 135 -0.36 8.18 -8.90
C LEU A 135 -0.18 6.80 -9.57
N PHE A 136 -1.28 6.10 -9.86
CA PHE A 136 -1.29 4.77 -10.48
C PHE A 136 -1.96 4.80 -11.86
N ASP A 137 -1.98 5.95 -12.52
CA ASP A 137 -2.54 6.14 -13.88
C ASP A 137 -4.00 5.68 -14.05
N ASN A 138 -4.78 5.67 -12.97
CA ASN A 138 -6.20 5.37 -12.97
C ASN A 138 -7.05 6.62 -13.23
N ASP A 139 -8.29 6.44 -13.72
CA ASP A 139 -9.24 7.55 -13.89
C ASP A 139 -9.45 8.28 -12.56
N PRO A 140 -9.27 9.61 -12.51
CA PRO A 140 -9.48 10.39 -11.29
C PRO A 140 -10.91 10.32 -10.72
N TYR A 141 -11.94 10.00 -11.52
CA TYR A 141 -13.36 10.09 -11.11
C TYR A 141 -14.07 8.74 -10.95
#